data_AF-A0A840QIP5-F1
#
_entry.id   AF-A0A840QIP5-F1
#
_cell.length_a   1.000
_cell.length_b   1.000
_cell.length_c   1.000
_cell.angle_alpha   90.00
_cell.angle_beta   90.00
_cell.angle_gamma   90.00
#
_symmetry.space_group_name_H-M   'P 1'
#
loop_
_entity.id
_entity.type
_entity.pdbx_description
1 polymer ?
#
loop_
_entity_poly.entity_id
_entity_poly.type
_entity_poly.pdbx_seq_one_letter_code
_entity_poly.pdbx_strand_id
1 'polypeptide(L)'
;MIRVLLPILIGYTGGRVVHGQRGAVVGAVATIGLVVGADTPMLLGAMFIGPAAALLQRWFDLSIGARVAPSFKMLVDNFSAGILGGAVAILSMIGVRPMIEVMTRTLADGVQALIDLGLLPLAALIIEPAKVLFLNNAINHGVLSPLGVTASAESGKAIEFLLETNPGPGLGILLACTFFGTTSMRASAPGAVLIQFFGGIHEIYFPYVLAKPQLILAAMGGSAVGIFIFAATGAGLTATPSPGSIIALLAVTPRGSHVGVLAGVAASAVVSFLLAAVLVRFGPERAVER
;
A
#
# COMPACT_ATOMS: atom_id res chain seq x y z
N MET A 1 -5.31 -16.80 8.57
CA MET A 1 -3.97 -16.16 8.52
C MET A 1 -4.04 -14.63 8.45
N ILE A 2 -4.78 -14.04 7.52
CA ILE A 2 -4.82 -12.58 7.30
C ILE A 2 -5.39 -11.75 8.48
N ARG A 3 -6.33 -12.30 9.25
CA ARG A 3 -6.92 -11.58 10.39
C ARG A 3 -6.04 -11.55 11.64
N VAL A 4 -5.13 -12.52 11.80
CA VAL A 4 -4.42 -12.76 13.06
C VAL A 4 -2.91 -12.75 12.87
N LEU A 5 -2.42 -13.78 12.18
CA LEU A 5 -0.97 -13.99 12.04
C LEU A 5 -0.29 -12.86 11.27
N LEU A 6 -0.88 -12.43 10.15
CA LEU A 6 -0.27 -11.43 9.28
C LEU A 6 -0.11 -10.06 9.97
N PRO A 7 -1.14 -9.50 10.63
CA PRO A 7 -0.98 -8.30 11.46
C PRO A 7 0.10 -8.47 12.53
N ILE A 8 0.09 -9.59 13.28
CA ILE A 8 1.09 -9.84 14.34
C ILE A 8 2.51 -9.84 13.77
N LEU A 9 2.74 -10.44 12.61
CA LEU A 9 4.05 -10.45 11.95
C LEU A 9 4.47 -9.07 11.46
N ILE A 10 3.52 -8.24 10.99
CA ILE A 10 3.79 -6.84 10.67
C ILE A 10 4.22 -6.08 11.92
N GLY A 11 3.47 -6.21 13.02
CA GLY A 11 3.79 -5.58 14.29
C GLY A 11 5.13 -6.03 14.86
N TYR A 12 5.41 -7.33 14.77
CA TYR A 12 6.72 -7.92 15.13
C TYR A 12 7.85 -7.31 14.30
N THR A 13 7.67 -7.22 12.98
CA THR A 13 8.71 -6.70 12.07
C THR A 13 8.96 -5.22 12.30
N GLY A 14 7.89 -4.42 12.41
CA GLY A 14 7.98 -2.99 12.72
C GLY A 14 8.64 -2.74 14.08
N GLY A 15 8.25 -3.51 15.09
CA GLY A 15 8.88 -3.44 16.41
C GLY A 15 10.36 -3.82 16.39
N ARG A 16 10.73 -4.82 15.56
CA ARG A 16 12.12 -5.27 15.39
C ARG A 16 13.01 -4.17 14.82
N VAL A 17 12.51 -3.39 13.86
CA VAL A 17 13.25 -2.27 13.27
C VAL A 17 13.58 -1.21 14.32
N VAL A 18 12.68 -0.96 15.28
CA VAL A 18 12.85 0.08 16.29
C VAL A 18 13.77 -0.33 17.44
N HIS A 19 13.63 -1.57 17.95
CA HIS A 19 14.31 -2.02 19.17
C HIS A 19 14.69 -3.51 19.17
N GLY A 20 15.11 -4.04 18.02
CA GLY A 20 15.63 -5.40 17.88
C GLY A 20 14.64 -6.48 18.33
N GLN A 21 15.14 -7.62 18.83
CA GLN A 21 14.27 -8.74 19.22
C GLN A 21 13.25 -8.37 20.31
N ARG A 22 13.62 -7.49 21.25
CA ARG A 22 12.72 -7.08 22.33
C ARG A 22 11.58 -6.23 21.81
N GLY A 23 11.90 -5.25 20.95
CA GLY A 23 10.88 -4.49 20.23
C GLY A 23 9.96 -5.38 19.41
N ALA A 24 10.50 -6.44 18.80
CA ALA A 24 9.72 -7.40 18.03
C ALA A 24 8.68 -8.14 18.88
N VAL A 25 9.08 -8.65 20.05
CA VAL A 25 8.18 -9.33 20.99
C VAL A 25 7.10 -8.38 21.52
N VAL A 26 7.49 -7.18 21.97
CA VAL A 26 6.54 -6.19 22.50
C VAL A 26 5.57 -5.72 21.42
N GLY A 27 6.06 -5.47 20.20
CA GLY A 27 5.23 -5.10 19.05
C GLY A 27 4.23 -6.19 18.66
N ALA A 28 4.64 -7.47 18.72
CA ALA A 28 3.74 -8.60 18.49
C ALA A 28 2.64 -8.68 19.55
N VAL A 29 2.99 -8.57 20.84
CA VAL A 29 2.02 -8.59 21.96
C VAL A 29 1.05 -7.43 21.87
N ALA A 30 1.54 -6.20 21.61
CA ALA A 30 0.68 -5.04 21.40
C ALA A 30 -0.32 -5.25 20.25
N THR A 31 0.12 -5.89 19.17
CA THR A 31 -0.72 -6.16 18.00
C THR A 31 -1.80 -7.21 18.26
N ILE A 32 -1.59 -8.15 19.20
CA ILE A 32 -2.67 -9.05 19.65
C ILE A 32 -3.87 -8.23 20.16
N GLY A 33 -3.60 -7.14 20.87
CA GLY A 33 -4.62 -6.19 21.34
C GLY A 33 -5.44 -5.57 20.22
N LEU A 34 -4.90 -5.39 19.01
CA LEU A 34 -5.67 -4.93 17.86
C LEU A 34 -6.54 -6.03 17.25
N VAL A 35 -6.00 -7.25 17.20
CA VAL A 35 -6.55 -8.36 16.42
C VAL A 35 -7.70 -9.08 17.14
N VAL A 36 -7.61 -9.24 18.47
CA VAL A 36 -8.53 -10.12 19.22
C VAL A 36 -9.94 -9.57 19.26
N GLY A 37 -10.85 -10.12 18.44
CA GLY A 37 -12.23 -9.65 18.32
C GLY A 37 -12.43 -8.54 17.28
N ALA A 38 -11.49 -8.35 16.36
CA ALA A 38 -11.67 -7.53 15.18
C ALA A 38 -12.31 -8.35 14.03
N ASP A 39 -13.33 -7.80 13.38
CA ASP A 39 -13.99 -8.44 12.24
C ASP A 39 -13.21 -8.29 10.92
N THR A 40 -12.34 -7.28 10.85
CA THR A 40 -11.53 -6.94 9.68
C THR A 40 -10.02 -7.10 9.95
N PRO A 41 -9.19 -7.36 8.93
CA PRO A 41 -7.74 -7.44 9.10
C PRO A 41 -7.12 -6.11 9.57
N MET A 42 -6.45 -6.11 10.73
CA MET A 42 -5.88 -4.91 11.36
C MET A 42 -4.46 -4.56 10.87
N LEU A 43 -4.24 -4.57 9.56
CA LEU A 43 -2.90 -4.38 8.96
C LEU A 43 -2.36 -2.96 9.19
N LEU A 44 -3.17 -1.91 8.96
CA LEU A 44 -2.76 -0.52 9.24
C LEU A 44 -2.45 -0.29 10.71
N GLY A 45 -3.32 -0.77 11.59
CA GLY A 45 -3.11 -0.67 13.02
C GLY A 45 -1.80 -1.33 13.43
N ALA A 46 -1.50 -2.52 12.90
CA ALA A 46 -0.26 -3.25 13.17
C ALA A 46 1.00 -2.49 12.71
N MET A 47 0.94 -1.84 11.54
CA MET A 47 2.05 -1.03 11.00
C MET A 47 2.41 0.14 11.92
N PHE A 48 1.44 0.69 12.66
CA PHE A 48 1.66 1.80 13.57
C PHE A 48 2.00 1.33 15.00
N ILE A 49 1.20 0.41 15.55
CA ILE A 49 1.32 0.03 16.96
C ILE A 49 2.58 -0.77 17.26
N GLY A 50 3.05 -1.59 16.32
CA GLY A 50 4.26 -2.41 16.51
C GLY A 50 5.50 -1.55 16.78
N PRO A 51 5.86 -0.62 15.88
CA PRO A 51 6.91 0.36 16.11
C PRO A 51 6.69 1.24 17.35
N ALA A 52 5.46 1.72 17.59
CA ALA A 52 5.15 2.58 18.73
C ALA A 52 5.37 1.86 20.08
N ALA A 53 4.93 0.60 20.19
CA ALA A 53 5.14 -0.23 21.37
C ALA A 53 6.63 -0.53 21.60
N ALA A 54 7.37 -0.80 20.53
CA ALA A 54 8.82 -0.97 20.61
C ALA A 54 9.57 0.31 20.99
N LEU A 55 9.07 1.49 20.58
CA LEU A 55 9.63 2.78 20.98
C LEU A 55 9.44 3.02 22.47
N LEU A 56 8.24 2.71 23.00
CA LEU A 56 7.96 2.76 24.44
C LEU A 56 8.90 1.83 25.22
N GLN A 57 9.09 0.60 24.74
CA GLN A 57 10.03 -0.36 25.32
C GLN A 57 11.46 0.18 25.30
N ARG A 58 11.88 0.78 24.18
CA ARG A 58 13.22 1.38 24.04
C ARG A 58 13.43 2.50 25.05
N TRP A 59 12.45 3.37 25.25
CA TRP A 59 12.53 4.43 26.26
C TRP A 59 12.62 3.89 27.68
N PHE A 60 11.86 2.84 28.00
CA PHE A 60 11.96 2.16 29.30
C PHE A 60 13.37 1.58 29.51
N ASP A 61 13.89 0.85 28.52
CA ASP A 61 15.21 0.21 28.62
C ASP A 61 16.34 1.25 28.78
N LEU A 62 16.25 2.39 28.09
CA LEU A 62 17.23 3.48 28.22
C LEU A 62 17.14 4.21 29.56
N SER A 63 15.94 4.32 30.15
CA SER A 63 15.73 5.12 31.36
C SER A 63 15.94 4.30 32.64
N ILE A 64 15.31 3.14 32.71
CA ILE A 64 15.26 2.27 33.89
C ILE A 64 16.19 1.08 33.69
N GLY A 65 16.12 0.42 32.53
CA GLY A 65 16.91 -0.77 32.22
C GLY A 65 18.42 -0.57 32.34
N ALA A 66 18.92 0.64 31.99
CA ALA A 66 20.32 1.01 32.12
C ALA A 66 20.84 1.04 33.57
N ARG A 67 19.95 1.15 34.57
CA ARG A 67 20.28 1.25 35.99
C ARG A 67 20.17 -0.09 36.74
N VAL A 68 19.80 -1.17 36.04
CA VAL A 68 19.54 -2.48 36.65
C VAL A 68 20.84 -3.25 36.82
N ALA A 69 21.05 -3.84 38.00
CA ALA A 69 22.19 -4.71 38.26
C ALA A 69 22.20 -5.94 37.33
N PRO A 70 23.37 -6.43 36.90
CA PRO A 70 23.47 -7.52 35.92
C PRO A 70 22.67 -8.78 36.29
N SER A 71 22.64 -9.16 37.57
CA SER A 71 21.93 -10.34 38.08
C SER A 71 20.41 -10.26 37.93
N PHE A 72 19.83 -9.05 37.91
CA PHE A 72 18.40 -8.82 37.73
C PHE A 72 18.01 -8.44 36.30
N LYS A 73 18.99 -8.27 35.41
CA LYS A 73 18.76 -7.73 34.08
C LYS A 73 17.75 -8.54 33.30
N MET A 74 17.90 -9.86 33.22
CA MET A 74 16.97 -10.73 32.49
C MET A 74 15.55 -10.72 33.08
N LEU A 75 15.44 -10.58 34.41
CA LEU A 75 14.15 -10.49 35.10
C LEU A 75 13.42 -9.20 34.72
N VAL A 76 14.08 -8.05 34.87
CA VAL A 76 13.50 -6.75 34.50
C VAL A 76 13.21 -6.70 33.00
N ASP A 77 14.07 -7.29 32.18
CA ASP A 77 13.93 -7.32 30.74
C ASP A 77 12.64 -8.07 30.31
N ASN A 78 12.35 -9.22 30.93
CA ASN A 78 11.14 -9.99 30.64
C ASN A 78 9.86 -9.37 31.25
N PHE A 79 9.92 -8.91 32.50
CA PHE A 79 8.77 -8.30 33.17
C PHE A 79 8.36 -6.98 32.51
N SER A 80 9.33 -6.13 32.14
CA SER A 80 9.03 -4.89 31.42
C SER A 80 8.38 -5.15 30.08
N ALA A 81 8.90 -6.10 29.30
CA ALA A 81 8.31 -6.47 28.01
C ALA A 81 6.88 -7.01 28.17
N GLY A 82 6.62 -7.83 29.19
CA GLY A 82 5.29 -8.35 29.49
C GLY A 82 4.30 -7.27 29.96
N ILE A 83 4.71 -6.41 30.89
CA ILE A 83 3.86 -5.35 31.45
C ILE A 83 3.58 -4.27 30.40
N LEU A 84 4.61 -3.77 29.73
CA LEU A 84 4.46 -2.75 28.69
C LEU A 84 3.74 -3.29 27.47
N GLY A 85 4.09 -4.51 27.03
CA GLY A 85 3.38 -5.18 25.94
C GLY A 85 1.90 -5.40 26.26
N GLY A 86 1.59 -5.88 27.46
CA GLY A 86 0.21 -6.08 27.92
C GLY A 86 -0.57 -4.76 28.06
N ALA A 87 0.05 -3.72 28.62
CA ALA A 87 -0.58 -2.40 28.73
C ALA A 87 -0.89 -1.81 27.35
N VAL A 88 0.06 -1.85 26.41
CA VAL A 88 -0.17 -1.38 25.04
C VAL A 88 -1.20 -2.25 24.33
N ALA A 89 -1.24 -3.57 24.55
CA ALA A 89 -2.28 -4.44 23.99
C ALA A 89 -3.68 -4.01 24.44
N ILE A 90 -3.87 -3.71 25.73
CA ILE A 90 -5.16 -3.20 26.25
C ILE A 90 -5.49 -1.85 25.61
N LEU A 91 -4.54 -0.91 25.57
CA LEU A 91 -4.73 0.40 24.94
C LEU A 91 -5.06 0.28 23.44
N SER A 92 -4.47 -0.69 22.77
CA SER A 92 -4.71 -0.96 21.36
C SER A 92 -6.13 -1.47 21.14
N MET A 93 -6.62 -2.32 22.04
CA MET A 93 -7.98 -2.87 21.98
C MET A 93 -9.04 -1.79 22.18
N ILE A 94 -8.87 -0.91 23.17
CA ILE A 94 -9.90 0.07 23.55
C ILE A 94 -9.78 1.40 22.80
N GLY A 95 -8.60 1.75 22.30
CA GLY A 95 -8.34 3.04 21.66
C GLY A 95 -8.02 2.92 20.17
N VAL A 96 -6.94 2.20 19.84
CA VAL A 96 -6.43 2.17 18.46
C VAL A 96 -7.36 1.39 17.54
N ARG A 97 -7.90 0.25 17.97
CA ARG A 97 -8.83 -0.54 17.17
C ARG A 97 -10.07 0.25 16.74
N PRO A 98 -10.89 0.82 17.65
CA PRO A 98 -12.08 1.54 17.22
C PRO A 98 -11.74 2.74 16.33
N MET A 99 -10.59 3.40 16.56
CA MET A 99 -10.10 4.45 15.66
C MET A 99 -9.85 3.93 14.24
N ILE A 100 -9.18 2.78 14.09
CA ILE A 100 -8.93 2.16 12.78
C ILE A 100 -10.24 1.67 12.14
N GLU A 101 -11.19 1.15 12.91
CA GLU A 101 -12.49 0.73 12.41
C GLU A 101 -13.31 1.90 11.90
N VAL A 102 -13.36 3.01 12.64
CA VAL A 102 -14.00 4.26 12.20
C VAL A 102 -13.32 4.77 10.94
N MET A 103 -11.99 4.86 10.93
CA MET A 103 -11.24 5.31 9.75
C MET A 103 -11.52 4.44 8.52
N THR A 104 -11.51 3.12 8.69
CA THR A 104 -11.81 2.17 7.60
C THR A 104 -13.24 2.34 7.09
N ARG A 105 -14.22 2.48 7.99
CA ARG A 105 -15.62 2.73 7.62
C ARG A 105 -15.79 4.06 6.92
N THR A 106 -15.20 5.14 7.43
CA THR A 106 -15.26 6.47 6.78
C THR A 106 -14.62 6.44 5.39
N LEU A 107 -13.51 5.72 5.21
CA LEU A 107 -12.90 5.52 3.90
C LEU A 107 -13.79 4.67 2.98
N ALA A 108 -14.44 3.63 3.50
CA ALA A 108 -15.43 2.82 2.79
C ALA A 108 -16.57 3.70 2.27
N ASP A 109 -17.18 4.49 3.17
CA ASP A 109 -18.29 5.39 2.88
C ASP A 109 -17.86 6.47 1.87
N GLY A 110 -16.62 6.96 1.98
CA GLY A 110 -16.04 7.91 1.03
C GLY A 110 -15.86 7.31 -0.37
N VAL A 111 -15.35 6.08 -0.46
CA VAL A 111 -15.25 5.35 -1.73
C VAL A 111 -16.64 5.09 -2.31
N GLN A 112 -17.59 4.65 -1.50
CA GLN A 112 -18.97 4.42 -1.93
C GLN A 112 -19.63 5.71 -2.43
N ALA A 113 -19.45 6.83 -1.73
CA ALA A 113 -19.95 8.13 -2.18
C ALA A 113 -19.32 8.57 -3.52
N LEU A 114 -18.03 8.28 -3.74
CA LEU A 114 -17.38 8.53 -5.03
C LEU A 114 -17.96 7.64 -6.14
N ILE A 115 -18.33 6.39 -5.83
CA ILE A 115 -19.01 5.51 -6.79
C ILE A 115 -20.39 6.06 -7.13
N ASP A 116 -21.20 6.37 -6.12
CA ASP A 116 -22.59 6.82 -6.27
C ASP A 116 -22.69 8.15 -7.04
N LEU A 117 -21.71 9.03 -6.84
CA LEU A 117 -21.61 10.31 -7.57
C LEU A 117 -20.92 10.18 -8.94
N GLY A 118 -20.43 9.00 -9.33
CA GLY A 118 -19.65 8.79 -10.56
C GLY A 118 -18.28 9.49 -10.56
N LEU A 119 -17.77 9.84 -9.38
CA LEU A 119 -16.53 10.58 -9.15
C LEU A 119 -15.34 9.68 -8.77
N LEU A 120 -15.48 8.36 -8.83
CA LEU A 120 -14.41 7.40 -8.54
C LEU A 120 -13.07 7.69 -9.26
N PRO A 121 -13.04 8.21 -10.52
CA PRO A 121 -11.79 8.63 -11.16
C PRO A 121 -10.96 9.65 -10.36
N LEU A 122 -11.59 10.46 -9.50
CA LEU A 122 -10.88 11.41 -8.64
C LEU A 122 -10.02 10.74 -7.57
N ALA A 123 -10.27 9.46 -7.25
CA ALA A 123 -9.43 8.69 -6.34
C ALA A 123 -7.96 8.62 -6.83
N ALA A 124 -7.73 8.71 -8.15
CA ALA A 124 -6.39 8.75 -8.74
C ALA A 124 -5.53 9.91 -8.21
N LEU A 125 -6.16 11.04 -7.85
CA LEU A 125 -5.45 12.21 -7.32
C LEU A 125 -4.83 11.97 -5.94
N ILE A 126 -5.32 10.96 -5.21
CA ILE A 126 -4.82 10.57 -3.90
C ILE A 126 -3.93 9.34 -4.02
N ILE A 127 -4.38 8.33 -4.78
CA ILE A 127 -3.72 7.04 -4.89
C ILE A 127 -2.35 7.18 -5.54
N GLU A 128 -2.23 7.87 -6.68
CA GLU A 128 -0.96 7.92 -7.42
C GLU A 128 0.16 8.66 -6.66
N PRO A 129 -0.07 9.85 -6.05
CA PRO A 129 0.96 10.48 -5.20
C PRO A 129 1.40 9.60 -4.03
N ALA A 130 0.44 8.97 -3.36
CA ALA A 130 0.74 8.11 -2.22
C ALA A 130 1.54 6.87 -2.64
N LYS A 131 1.22 6.27 -3.80
CA LYS A 131 2.01 5.16 -4.38
C LYS A 131 3.46 5.57 -4.59
N VAL A 132 3.72 6.69 -5.26
CA VAL A 132 5.09 7.18 -5.54
C VAL A 132 5.86 7.52 -4.26
N LEU A 133 5.15 7.90 -3.19
CA LEU A 133 5.72 8.08 -1.84
C LEU A 133 5.86 6.76 -1.06
N PHE A 134 5.74 5.61 -1.72
CA PHE A 134 5.85 4.26 -1.14
C PHE A 134 4.79 3.94 -0.07
N LEU A 135 3.62 4.59 -0.14
CA LEU A 135 2.46 4.31 0.71
C LEU A 135 1.49 3.30 0.07
N ASN A 136 1.90 2.64 -1.02
CA ASN A 136 1.07 1.69 -1.76
C ASN A 136 0.61 0.50 -0.90
N ASN A 137 1.48 -0.03 -0.03
CA ASN A 137 1.10 -1.11 0.90
C ASN A 137 0.02 -0.67 1.90
N ALA A 138 0.10 0.56 2.40
CA ALA A 138 -0.88 1.11 3.34
C ALA A 138 -2.25 1.30 2.65
N ILE A 139 -2.26 1.79 1.41
CA ILE A 139 -3.49 1.93 0.63
C ILE A 139 -4.08 0.57 0.29
N ASN A 140 -3.28 -0.30 -0.33
CA ASN A 140 -3.75 -1.57 -0.87
C ASN A 140 -4.16 -2.53 0.27
N HIS A 141 -3.24 -2.87 1.16
CA HIS A 141 -3.53 -3.84 2.22
C HIS A 141 -4.32 -3.25 3.39
N GLY A 142 -4.21 -1.93 3.58
CA GLY A 142 -4.86 -1.27 4.70
C GLY A 142 -6.30 -0.82 4.45
N VAL A 143 -6.62 -0.43 3.22
CA VAL A 143 -7.92 0.15 2.88
C VAL A 143 -8.61 -0.64 1.79
N LEU A 144 -8.00 -0.74 0.60
CA LEU A 144 -8.68 -1.27 -0.59
C LEU A 144 -8.94 -2.79 -0.51
N SER A 145 -7.99 -3.56 0.01
CA SER A 145 -8.10 -5.01 0.11
C SER A 145 -9.24 -5.44 1.05
N PRO A 146 -9.36 -4.93 2.29
CA PRO A 146 -10.51 -5.24 3.14
C PRO A 146 -11.86 -4.87 2.50
N LEU A 147 -11.95 -3.71 1.84
CA LEU A 147 -13.17 -3.28 1.15
C LEU A 147 -13.53 -4.20 -0.02
N GLY A 148 -12.54 -4.51 -0.87
CA GLY A 148 -12.74 -5.38 -2.01
C GLY A 148 -13.10 -6.82 -1.61
N VAL A 149 -12.58 -7.34 -0.49
CA VAL A 149 -12.95 -8.67 0.01
C VAL A 149 -14.45 -8.70 0.38
N THR A 150 -14.94 -7.66 1.05
CA THR A 150 -16.36 -7.55 1.41
C THR A 150 -17.23 -7.41 0.15
N ALA A 151 -16.90 -6.48 -0.74
CA ALA A 151 -17.66 -6.24 -1.97
C ALA A 151 -17.65 -7.46 -2.92
N SER A 152 -16.51 -8.16 -3.03
CA SER A 152 -16.38 -9.35 -3.86
C SER A 152 -17.09 -10.56 -3.25
N ALA A 153 -17.27 -10.63 -1.93
CA ALA A 153 -18.05 -11.70 -1.31
C ALA A 153 -19.54 -11.59 -1.66
N GLU A 154 -20.06 -10.37 -1.84
CA GLU A 154 -21.46 -10.10 -2.16
C GLU A 154 -21.74 -10.15 -3.67
N SER A 155 -20.87 -9.53 -4.47
CA SER A 155 -21.10 -9.33 -5.91
C SER A 155 -20.21 -10.20 -6.81
N GLY A 156 -19.34 -11.02 -6.23
CA GLY A 156 -18.41 -11.89 -6.95
C GLY A 156 -17.20 -11.18 -7.56
N LYS A 157 -17.10 -9.85 -7.47
CA LYS A 157 -15.98 -9.05 -7.94
C LYS A 157 -15.90 -7.70 -7.20
N ALA A 158 -14.75 -7.05 -7.23
CA ALA A 158 -14.53 -5.76 -6.60
C ALA A 158 -13.65 -4.87 -7.47
N ILE A 159 -14.05 -3.61 -7.64
CA ILE A 159 -13.29 -2.59 -8.37
C ILE A 159 -12.12 -2.06 -7.53
N GLU A 160 -12.23 -2.13 -6.21
CA GLU A 160 -11.25 -1.72 -5.22
C GLU A 160 -9.91 -2.41 -5.46
N PHE A 161 -9.95 -3.68 -5.88
CA PHE A 161 -8.76 -4.44 -6.23
C PHE A 161 -8.04 -3.91 -7.48
N LEU A 162 -8.71 -3.14 -8.36
CA LEU A 162 -8.11 -2.54 -9.57
C LEU A 162 -7.54 -1.14 -9.34
N LEU A 163 -8.00 -0.42 -8.31
CA LEU A 163 -7.70 1.01 -8.14
C LEU A 163 -6.19 1.27 -7.95
N GLU A 164 -5.51 0.39 -7.22
CA GLU A 164 -4.06 0.50 -6.99
C GLU A 164 -3.27 -0.41 -7.94
N THR A 165 -3.74 -1.63 -8.21
CA THR A 165 -2.95 -2.65 -8.91
C THR A 165 -2.96 -2.54 -10.42
N ASN A 166 -3.64 -1.55 -11.00
CA ASN A 166 -3.63 -1.30 -12.44
C ASN A 166 -2.20 -0.99 -12.92
N PRO A 167 -1.58 -1.84 -13.78
CA PRO A 167 -0.22 -1.62 -14.23
C PRO A 167 -0.12 -0.60 -15.38
N GLY A 168 -1.26 -0.16 -15.93
CA GLY A 168 -1.32 0.73 -17.09
C GLY A 168 -0.63 2.09 -16.91
N PRO A 169 -0.88 2.86 -15.82
CA PRO A 169 -0.26 4.17 -15.63
C PRO A 169 1.27 4.13 -15.63
N GLY A 170 1.86 3.18 -14.91
CA GLY A 170 3.32 3.02 -14.90
C GLY A 170 3.85 2.55 -16.26
N LEU A 171 3.12 1.65 -16.96
CA LEU A 171 3.53 1.17 -18.28
C LEU A 171 3.64 2.34 -19.26
N GLY A 172 2.65 3.23 -19.30
CA GLY A 172 2.69 4.38 -20.20
C GLY A 172 3.82 5.35 -19.87
N ILE A 173 4.07 5.63 -18.58
CA ILE A 173 5.21 6.44 -18.15
C ILE A 173 6.53 5.82 -18.60
N LEU A 174 6.75 4.53 -18.35
CA LEU A 174 8.00 3.87 -18.71
C LEU A 174 8.21 3.78 -20.22
N LEU A 175 7.15 3.56 -21.00
CA LEU A 175 7.21 3.63 -22.46
C LEU A 175 7.57 5.05 -22.93
N ALA A 176 6.99 6.09 -22.35
CA ALA A 176 7.37 7.47 -22.67
C ALA A 176 8.83 7.76 -22.32
N CYS A 177 9.32 7.25 -21.19
CA CYS A 177 10.73 7.33 -20.80
C CYS A 177 11.65 6.59 -21.78
N THR A 178 11.20 5.46 -22.34
CA THR A 178 11.96 4.67 -23.32
C THR A 178 12.17 5.43 -24.63
N PHE A 179 11.12 6.12 -25.12
CA PHE A 179 11.18 6.79 -26.42
C PHE A 179 11.63 8.26 -26.33
N PHE A 180 11.28 8.96 -25.25
CA PHE A 180 11.45 10.41 -25.12
C PHE A 180 12.27 10.85 -23.91
N GLY A 181 12.70 9.91 -23.06
CA GLY A 181 13.50 10.20 -21.86
C GLY A 181 14.92 10.68 -22.16
N THR A 182 15.60 11.08 -21.08
CA THR A 182 17.04 11.35 -21.10
C THR A 182 17.82 10.06 -21.42
N THR A 183 19.09 10.17 -21.78
CA THR A 183 19.95 9.01 -22.07
C THR A 183 19.92 7.98 -20.94
N SER A 184 19.95 8.43 -19.68
CA SER A 184 19.86 7.54 -18.52
C SER A 184 18.51 6.83 -18.44
N MET A 185 17.40 7.56 -18.60
CA MET A 185 16.05 6.99 -18.54
C MET A 185 15.81 6.00 -19.66
N ARG A 186 16.27 6.31 -20.88
CA ARG A 186 16.13 5.43 -22.06
C ARG A 186 16.92 4.13 -21.91
N ALA A 187 18.06 4.16 -21.23
CA ALA A 187 18.88 2.97 -20.99
C ALA A 187 18.19 1.98 -20.02
N SER A 188 17.52 2.48 -18.97
CA SER A 188 16.93 1.63 -17.92
C SER A 188 15.44 1.32 -18.10
N ALA A 189 14.68 2.19 -18.78
CA ALA A 189 13.22 2.07 -18.89
C ALA A 189 12.72 0.78 -19.54
N PRO A 190 13.34 0.24 -20.62
CA PRO A 190 12.88 -1.02 -21.23
C PRO A 190 12.89 -2.20 -20.26
N GLY A 191 13.94 -2.31 -19.43
CA GLY A 191 14.02 -3.35 -18.39
C GLY A 191 12.96 -3.14 -17.30
N ALA A 192 12.75 -1.88 -16.90
CA ALA A 192 11.70 -1.53 -15.94
C ALA A 192 10.29 -1.88 -16.46
N VAL A 193 10.01 -1.73 -17.76
CA VAL A 193 8.70 -2.12 -18.35
C VAL A 193 8.42 -3.59 -18.08
N LEU A 194 9.41 -4.47 -18.28
CA LEU A 194 9.23 -5.91 -18.07
C LEU A 194 8.95 -6.23 -16.60
N ILE A 195 9.74 -5.65 -15.70
CA ILE A 195 9.61 -5.86 -14.25
C ILE A 195 8.28 -5.31 -13.73
N GLN A 196 7.84 -4.15 -14.22
CA GLN A 196 6.61 -3.52 -13.78
C GLN A 196 5.37 -4.22 -14.32
N PHE A 197 5.29 -4.40 -15.64
CA PHE A 197 4.06 -4.84 -16.30
C PHE A 197 3.85 -6.35 -16.17
N PHE A 198 4.91 -7.14 -16.40
CA PHE A 198 4.85 -8.60 -16.30
C PHE A 198 5.27 -9.11 -14.92
N GLY A 199 6.25 -8.47 -14.27
CA GLY A 199 6.67 -8.83 -12.92
C GLY A 199 5.76 -8.28 -11.81
N GLY A 200 5.02 -7.21 -12.07
CA GLY A 200 4.06 -6.64 -11.12
C GLY A 200 4.68 -5.83 -9.99
N ILE A 201 5.93 -5.41 -10.12
CA ILE A 201 6.63 -4.55 -9.15
C ILE A 201 6.45 -3.11 -9.60
N HIS A 202 5.47 -2.41 -9.04
CA HIS A 202 5.10 -1.05 -9.45
C HIS A 202 6.13 -0.02 -8.98
N GLU A 203 6.88 -0.33 -7.93
CA GLU A 203 7.91 0.52 -7.34
C GLU A 203 9.03 0.87 -8.33
N ILE A 204 9.23 0.05 -9.37
CA ILE A 204 10.31 0.25 -10.34
C ILE A 204 10.14 1.51 -11.20
N TYR A 205 8.90 2.03 -11.35
CA TYR A 205 8.67 3.28 -12.08
C TYR A 205 8.70 4.53 -11.18
N PHE A 206 8.62 4.37 -9.85
CA PHE A 206 8.60 5.52 -8.92
C PHE A 206 9.86 6.39 -9.03
N PRO A 207 11.09 5.85 -9.16
CA PRO A 207 12.29 6.66 -9.35
C PRO A 207 12.21 7.59 -10.57
N TYR A 208 11.51 7.19 -11.65
CA TYR A 208 11.34 8.03 -12.83
C TYR A 208 10.46 9.23 -12.50
N VAL A 209 9.38 9.02 -11.74
CA VAL A 209 8.51 10.10 -11.27
C VAL A 209 9.22 10.98 -10.26
N LEU A 210 10.02 10.42 -9.35
CA LEU A 210 10.79 11.20 -8.37
C LEU A 210 11.88 12.05 -9.03
N ALA A 211 12.55 11.52 -10.06
CA ALA A 211 13.53 12.27 -10.85
C ALA A 211 12.87 13.43 -11.62
N LYS A 212 11.63 13.24 -12.07
CA LYS A 212 10.85 14.26 -12.78
C LYS A 212 9.42 14.35 -12.24
N PRO A 213 9.19 15.08 -11.13
CA PRO A 213 7.93 15.06 -10.38
C PRO A 213 6.68 15.38 -11.20
N GLN A 214 6.81 16.14 -12.29
CA GLN A 214 5.70 16.44 -13.20
C GLN A 214 5.05 15.19 -13.79
N LEU A 215 5.79 14.07 -13.92
CA LEU A 215 5.26 12.79 -14.40
C LEU A 215 4.16 12.21 -13.50
N ILE A 216 4.00 12.72 -12.27
CA ILE A 216 2.86 12.35 -11.42
C ILE A 216 1.51 12.71 -12.07
N LEU A 217 1.46 13.78 -12.87
CA LEU A 217 0.25 14.14 -13.61
C LEU A 217 -0.11 13.10 -14.67
N ALA A 218 0.91 12.46 -15.27
CA ALA A 218 0.69 11.36 -16.20
C ALA A 218 0.16 10.11 -15.49
N ALA A 219 0.68 9.82 -14.29
CA ALA A 219 0.18 8.72 -13.45
C ALA A 219 -1.30 8.96 -13.08
N MET A 220 -1.61 10.14 -12.54
CA MET A 220 -2.97 10.54 -12.17
C MET A 220 -3.94 10.48 -13.36
N GLY A 221 -3.56 11.04 -14.50
CA GLY A 221 -4.41 11.06 -15.70
C GLY A 221 -4.66 9.66 -16.25
N GLY A 222 -3.62 8.83 -16.35
CA GLY A 222 -3.76 7.43 -16.78
C GLY A 222 -4.64 6.64 -15.82
N SER A 223 -4.42 6.79 -14.51
CA SER A 223 -5.16 6.07 -13.48
C SER A 223 -6.64 6.49 -13.43
N ALA A 224 -6.94 7.79 -13.50
CA ALA A 224 -8.31 8.31 -13.58
C ALA A 224 -9.08 7.74 -14.77
N VAL A 225 -8.46 7.69 -15.96
CA VAL A 225 -9.09 7.11 -17.15
C VAL A 225 -9.29 5.60 -17.00
N GLY A 226 -8.31 4.87 -16.45
CA GLY A 226 -8.47 3.46 -16.12
C GLY A 226 -9.66 3.20 -15.20
N ILE A 227 -9.71 3.92 -14.09
CA ILE A 227 -10.78 3.82 -13.09
C ILE A 227 -12.14 4.14 -13.72
N PHE A 228 -12.20 5.17 -14.56
CA PHE A 228 -13.43 5.50 -15.30
C PHE A 228 -13.89 4.32 -16.17
N ILE A 229 -12.99 3.72 -16.96
CA ILE A 229 -13.32 2.57 -17.81
C ILE A 229 -13.73 1.36 -16.96
N PHE A 230 -13.06 1.10 -15.83
CA PHE A 230 -13.45 0.02 -14.93
C PHE A 230 -14.84 0.24 -14.36
N ALA A 231 -15.16 1.45 -13.88
CA ALA A 231 -16.48 1.79 -13.38
C ALA A 231 -17.55 1.69 -14.47
N ALA A 232 -17.30 2.26 -15.66
CA ALA A 232 -18.24 2.26 -16.78
C ALA A 232 -18.52 0.85 -17.34
N THR A 233 -17.53 -0.04 -17.31
CA THR A 233 -17.69 -1.44 -17.76
C THR A 233 -18.10 -2.40 -16.64
N GLY A 234 -18.21 -1.92 -15.40
CA GLY A 234 -18.40 -2.75 -14.21
C GLY A 234 -17.28 -3.77 -14.00
N ALA A 235 -16.05 -3.45 -14.41
CA ALA A 235 -14.91 -4.34 -14.25
C ALA A 235 -14.47 -4.44 -12.78
N GLY A 236 -14.06 -5.63 -12.37
CA GLY A 236 -13.55 -5.90 -11.03
C GLY A 236 -12.77 -7.22 -10.99
N LEU A 237 -12.11 -7.50 -9.86
CA LEU A 237 -11.36 -8.73 -9.63
C LEU A 237 -12.01 -9.54 -8.50
N THR A 238 -11.73 -10.84 -8.42
CA THR A 238 -12.21 -11.71 -7.33
C THR A 238 -11.33 -11.65 -6.08
N ALA A 239 -10.08 -11.20 -6.24
CA ALA A 239 -9.09 -11.06 -5.17
C ALA A 239 -8.04 -10.03 -5.54
N THR A 240 -7.28 -9.54 -4.56
CA THR A 240 -6.10 -8.69 -4.80
C THR A 240 -5.04 -9.47 -5.58
N PRO A 241 -4.59 -9.00 -6.75
CA PRO A 241 -3.51 -9.63 -7.49
C PRO A 241 -2.17 -9.41 -6.77
N SER A 242 -1.37 -10.47 -6.66
CA SER A 242 -0.06 -10.42 -6.03
C SER A 242 0.92 -11.35 -6.77
N PRO A 243 1.98 -10.81 -7.41
CA PRO A 243 2.28 -9.38 -7.62
C PRO A 243 1.23 -8.65 -8.49
N GLY A 244 1.27 -7.32 -8.56
CA GLY A 244 0.34 -6.50 -9.36
C GLY A 244 0.58 -6.53 -10.88
N SER A 245 0.96 -7.69 -11.42
CA SER A 245 1.27 -7.86 -12.85
C SER A 245 0.02 -8.04 -13.69
N ILE A 246 0.11 -7.78 -15.00
CA ILE A 246 -0.99 -8.07 -15.92
C ILE A 246 -1.39 -9.55 -15.89
N ILE A 247 -0.42 -10.45 -15.66
CA ILE A 247 -0.65 -11.90 -15.61
C ILE A 247 -1.48 -12.25 -14.38
N ALA A 248 -1.08 -11.78 -13.20
CA ALA A 248 -1.81 -12.02 -11.96
C ALA A 248 -3.20 -11.37 -12.00
N LEU A 249 -3.28 -10.15 -12.54
CA LEU A 249 -4.52 -9.41 -12.68
C LEU A 249 -5.53 -10.14 -13.56
N LEU A 250 -5.09 -10.70 -14.70
CA LEU A 250 -5.93 -11.56 -15.55
C LEU A 250 -6.29 -12.89 -14.90
N ALA A 251 -5.40 -13.48 -14.10
CA ALA A 251 -5.65 -14.75 -13.42
C ALA A 251 -6.77 -14.65 -12.36
N VAL A 252 -6.91 -13.50 -11.71
CA VAL A 252 -7.98 -13.23 -10.72
C VAL A 252 -9.14 -12.41 -11.29
N THR A 253 -9.17 -12.20 -12.62
CA THR A 253 -10.32 -11.57 -13.27
C THR A 253 -11.44 -12.60 -13.47
N PRO A 254 -12.67 -12.32 -13.03
CA PRO A 254 -13.79 -13.23 -13.23
C PRO A 254 -14.22 -13.28 -14.71
N ARG A 255 -14.82 -14.39 -15.12
CA ARG A 255 -15.34 -14.58 -16.47
C ARG A 255 -16.31 -13.45 -16.84
N GLY A 256 -16.15 -12.90 -18.04
CA GLY A 256 -16.93 -11.77 -18.53
C GLY A 256 -16.38 -10.38 -18.17
N SER A 257 -15.43 -10.27 -17.23
CA SER A 257 -14.82 -8.98 -16.85
C SER A 257 -13.51 -8.66 -17.59
N HIS A 258 -12.92 -9.63 -18.31
CA HIS A 258 -11.60 -9.47 -18.96
C HIS A 258 -11.53 -8.31 -19.95
N VAL A 259 -12.60 -8.08 -20.72
CA VAL A 259 -12.62 -7.01 -21.73
C VAL A 259 -12.54 -5.64 -21.05
N GLY A 260 -13.35 -5.41 -20.01
CA GLY A 260 -13.33 -4.16 -19.26
C GLY A 260 -12.00 -3.93 -18.54
N VAL A 261 -11.43 -4.99 -17.96
CA VAL A 261 -10.11 -4.95 -17.31
C VAL A 261 -9.01 -4.60 -18.31
N LEU A 262 -8.92 -5.30 -19.44
CA LEU A 262 -7.91 -5.03 -20.46
C LEU A 262 -8.09 -3.64 -21.08
N ALA A 263 -9.33 -3.23 -21.34
CA ALA A 263 -9.64 -1.90 -21.86
C ALA A 263 -9.18 -0.80 -20.91
N GLY A 264 -9.45 -0.93 -19.60
CA GLY A 264 -9.01 0.07 -18.62
C GLY A 264 -7.49 0.10 -18.45
N VAL A 265 -6.81 -1.05 -18.43
CA VAL A 265 -5.33 -1.11 -18.41
C VAL A 265 -4.74 -0.45 -19.66
N ALA A 266 -5.25 -0.78 -20.84
CA ALA A 266 -4.78 -0.21 -22.11
C ALA A 266 -5.04 1.30 -22.18
N ALA A 267 -6.23 1.77 -21.83
CA ALA A 267 -6.57 3.19 -21.81
C ALA A 267 -5.67 3.97 -20.82
N SER A 268 -5.41 3.38 -19.64
CA SER A 268 -4.50 3.96 -18.66
C SER A 268 -3.09 4.11 -19.22
N ALA A 269 -2.58 3.07 -19.90
CA ALA A 269 -1.25 3.08 -20.51
C ALA A 269 -1.16 4.11 -21.64
N VAL A 270 -2.18 4.21 -22.50
CA VAL A 270 -2.21 5.20 -23.58
C VAL A 270 -2.22 6.62 -23.03
N VAL A 271 -3.12 6.93 -22.08
CA VAL A 271 -3.25 8.29 -21.54
C VAL A 271 -2.00 8.70 -20.74
N SER A 272 -1.50 7.82 -19.88
CA SER A 272 -0.24 8.09 -19.16
C SER A 272 0.95 8.22 -20.12
N PHE A 273 1.02 7.42 -21.18
CA PHE A 273 2.06 7.57 -22.21
C PHE A 273 1.99 8.91 -22.91
N LEU A 274 0.82 9.34 -23.37
CA LEU A 274 0.65 10.61 -24.07
C LEU A 274 1.01 11.81 -23.18
N LEU A 275 0.53 11.80 -21.92
CA LEU A 275 0.87 12.84 -20.95
C LEU A 275 2.36 12.83 -20.62
N ALA A 276 2.94 11.66 -20.34
CA ALA A 276 4.35 11.52 -20.04
C ALA A 276 5.23 11.89 -21.24
N ALA A 277 4.86 11.55 -22.47
CA ALA A 277 5.64 11.89 -23.67
C ALA A 277 5.82 13.41 -23.82
N VAL A 278 4.80 14.18 -23.45
CA VAL A 278 4.87 15.65 -23.38
C VAL A 278 5.73 16.06 -22.19
N LEU A 279 5.39 15.62 -20.99
CA LEU A 279 6.01 16.07 -19.74
C LEU A 279 7.49 15.68 -19.62
N VAL A 280 7.91 14.54 -20.16
CA VAL A 280 9.32 14.12 -20.18
C VAL A 280 10.19 15.11 -20.95
N ARG A 281 9.66 15.81 -21.96
CA ARG A 281 10.40 16.81 -22.74
C ARG A 281 10.49 18.19 -22.10
N PHE A 282 9.60 18.52 -21.16
CA PHE A 282 9.53 19.86 -20.55
C PHE A 282 9.99 19.83 -19.09
N GLY A 283 10.77 20.81 -18.64
CA GLY A 283 11.16 20.99 -17.23
C GLY A 283 12.64 20.72 -16.91
N PRO A 284 13.24 21.49 -15.99
CA PRO A 284 14.66 21.39 -15.65
C PRO A 284 14.96 20.04 -14.98
N GLU A 285 16.02 19.38 -15.44
CA GLU A 285 16.53 18.16 -14.84
C GLU A 285 17.08 18.46 -13.43
N ARG A 286 16.57 17.77 -12.41
CA ARG A 286 17.32 17.66 -11.16
C ARG A 286 18.29 16.51 -11.35
N ALA A 287 19.58 16.83 -11.45
CA ALA A 287 20.63 15.83 -11.49
C ALA A 287 20.51 14.95 -10.25
N VAL A 288 20.34 13.64 -10.45
CA VAL A 288 20.54 12.66 -9.39
C VAL A 288 22.05 12.56 -9.20
N GLU A 289 22.57 13.14 -8.12
CA GLU A 289 23.97 12.93 -7.71
C GLU A 289 24.21 11.42 -7.53
N ARG A 290 25.32 10.95 -8.10
CA ARG A 290 25.72 9.54 -8.17
C ARG A 290 26.09 8.99 -6.80
#